data_AF-A0A945QY96-F1
#
_entry.id   AF-A0A945QY96-F1
#
_cell.length_a   1.000
_cell.length_b   1.000
_cell.length_c   1.000
_cell.angle_alpha   90.00
_cell.angle_beta   90.00
_cell.angle_gamma   90.00
#
_symmetry.space_group_name_H-M   'P 1'
#
loop_
_entity.id
_entity.type
_entity.pdbx_description
1 polymer ?
#
loop_
_entity_poly.entity_id
_entity_poly.type
_entity_poly.pdbx_seq_one_letter_code
_entity_poly.pdbx_strand_id
1 'polypeptide(L)' 'VEGAHDPQNPVGAKGVGEPIQGAASSAYLSAVSEALGGHMFNRVPVVADMIVNVASKQPQSYKPMQVNNQ' A
#
# COMPACT_ATOMS: atom_id res chain seq x y z
N VAL A 1 -24.68 11.88 -0.51
CA VAL A 1 -24.32 10.45 -0.63
C VAL A 1 -24.96 9.74 0.54
N GLU A 2 -25.77 8.72 0.29
CA GLU A 2 -26.36 7.93 1.37
C GLU A 2 -25.25 7.32 2.24
N GLY A 3 -25.39 7.37 3.57
CA GLY A 3 -24.38 6.89 4.52
C GLY A 3 -23.23 7.86 4.85
N ALA A 4 -23.19 9.06 4.27
CA ALA A 4 -22.14 10.06 4.54
C ALA A 4 -22.19 10.64 5.96
N HIS A 5 -23.36 10.63 6.60
CA HIS A 5 -23.54 11.06 7.99
C HIS A 5 -23.55 9.85 8.92
N ASP A 6 -23.01 10.01 10.13
CA ASP A 6 -23.11 9.00 11.18
C ASP A 6 -24.42 9.18 11.98
N PRO A 7 -25.38 8.23 11.89
CA PRO A 7 -26.64 8.33 12.64
C PRO A 7 -26.48 8.27 14.16
N GLN A 8 -25.35 7.75 14.66
CA GLN A 8 -25.10 7.55 16.09
C GLN A 8 -24.32 8.71 16.71
N ASN A 9 -23.71 9.57 15.90
CA ASN A 9 -23.01 10.76 16.36
C ASN A 9 -23.97 11.96 16.43
N PRO A 10 -24.09 12.69 17.56
CA PRO A 10 -25.00 13.83 17.71
C PRO A 10 -24.83 14.95 16.67
N VAL A 11 -23.65 15.07 16.06
CA VAL A 11 -23.37 16.05 15.00
C VAL A 11 -23.18 15.40 13.62
N GLY A 12 -23.41 14.09 13.51
CA GLY A 12 -23.29 13.33 12.26
C GLY A 12 -21.88 13.18 11.71
N ALA A 13 -20.84 13.53 12.47
CA ALA A 13 -19.44 13.50 12.02
C ALA A 13 -18.87 12.07 12.00
N LYS A 14 -17.89 11.83 11.14
CA LYS A 14 -17.13 10.57 11.05
C LYS A 14 -15.64 10.87 11.20
N GLY A 15 -14.89 9.92 11.77
CA GLY A 15 -13.43 10.00 11.80
C GLY A 15 -12.84 9.84 10.39
N VAL A 16 -11.91 10.73 10.02
CA VAL A 16 -11.26 10.74 8.69
C VAL A 16 -9.74 10.62 8.74
N GLY A 17 -9.14 10.52 9.93
CA GLY A 17 -7.68 10.48 10.10
C GLY A 17 -7.01 9.23 9.52
N GLU A 18 -7.44 8.04 9.93
CA GLU A 18 -6.87 6.77 9.48
C GLU A 18 -7.33 6.31 8.07
N PRO A 19 -8.59 6.51 7.65
CA PRO A 19 -9.06 5.98 6.36
C PRO A 19 -8.22 6.42 5.15
N ILE A 20 -7.70 7.65 5.15
CA ILE A 20 -6.87 8.15 4.05
C ILE A 20 -5.52 7.43 3.97
N GLN A 21 -4.95 7.03 5.12
CA GLN A 21 -3.68 6.29 5.17
C GLN A 21 -3.83 4.92 4.48
N GLY A 22 -4.91 4.20 4.79
CA GLY A 22 -5.21 2.92 4.16
C GLY A 22 -5.55 3.05 2.68
N ALA A 23 -6.44 3.99 2.33
CA ALA A 23 -6.92 4.19 0.96
C ALA A 23 -5.81 4.65 0.00
N ALA A 24 -4.95 5.58 0.43
CA ALA A 24 -3.85 6.05 -0.41
C ALA A 24 -2.82 4.93 -0.65
N SER A 25 -2.49 4.18 0.40
CA SER A 25 -1.54 3.06 0.32
C SER A 25 -2.06 1.95 -0.61
N SER A 26 -3.33 1.58 -0.50
CA SER A 26 -3.93 0.55 -1.35
C SER A 26 -4.05 1.01 -2.80
N ALA A 27 -4.52 2.24 -3.05
CA ALA A 27 -4.63 2.78 -4.40
C ALA A 27 -3.27 2.80 -5.12
N TYR A 28 -2.22 3.23 -4.41
CA TYR A 28 -0.87 3.24 -4.96
C TYR A 28 -0.38 1.82 -5.28
N LEU A 29 -0.53 0.87 -4.34
CA LEU A 29 -0.09 -0.51 -4.55
C LEU A 29 -0.88 -1.21 -5.67
N SER A 30 -2.18 -0.95 -5.79
CA SER A 30 -3.00 -1.47 -6.89
C SER A 30 -2.52 -0.94 -8.24
N ALA A 31 -2.23 0.36 -8.35
CA ALA A 31 -1.71 0.94 -9.59
C ALA A 31 -0.34 0.37 -9.98
N VAL A 32 0.57 0.23 -9.01
CA VAL A 32 1.89 -0.36 -9.26
C VAL A 32 1.77 -1.84 -9.62
N SER A 33 0.91 -2.60 -8.94
CA SER A 33 0.67 -4.03 -9.26
C SER A 33 0.19 -4.19 -10.70
N GLU A 34 -0.81 -3.40 -11.10
CA GLU A 34 -1.34 -3.41 -12.47
C GLU A 34 -0.25 -3.06 -13.50
N ALA A 35 0.55 -2.01 -13.26
CA ALA A 35 1.64 -1.62 -14.14
C ALA A 35 2.73 -2.71 -14.30
N LEU A 36 2.88 -3.58 -13.31
CA LEU A 36 3.82 -4.70 -13.31
C LEU A 36 3.17 -6.03 -13.72
N GLY A 37 1.98 -5.99 -14.34
CA GLY A 37 1.27 -7.18 -14.82
C GLY A 37 0.64 -8.02 -13.71
N GLY A 38 0.18 -7.37 -12.64
CA GLY A 38 -0.44 -8.02 -11.48
C GLY A 38 0.57 -8.50 -10.42
N HIS A 39 1.80 -7.97 -10.42
CA HIS A 39 2.81 -8.39 -9.45
C HIS A 39 2.49 -7.90 -8.04
N MET A 40 2.30 -8.84 -7.11
CA MET A 40 2.09 -8.53 -5.69
C MET A 40 3.38 -8.70 -4.87
N PHE A 41 3.87 -7.61 -4.28
CA PHE A 41 5.11 -7.63 -3.49
C PHE A 41 5.00 -8.41 -2.17
N ASN A 42 3.81 -8.50 -1.57
CA ASN A 42 3.56 -9.22 -0.30
C ASN A 42 4.48 -8.83 0.86
N ARG A 43 5.01 -7.61 0.86
CA ARG A 43 5.83 -7.04 1.94
C ARG A 43 5.66 -5.52 2.00
N VAL A 44 5.92 -4.95 3.17
CA VAL A 44 5.87 -3.50 3.43
C VAL A 44 7.12 -3.10 4.22
N PRO A 45 7.76 -1.95 3.92
CA PRO A 45 7.42 -0.99 2.87
C PRO A 45 7.91 -1.43 1.48
N VAL A 46 7.15 -1.14 0.42
CA VAL A 46 7.59 -1.32 -0.97
C VAL A 46 8.46 -0.11 -1.36
N VAL A 47 9.78 -0.30 -1.47
CA VAL A 47 10.71 0.75 -1.95
C VAL A 47 10.99 0.64 -3.44
N ALA A 48 11.43 1.75 -4.04
CA ALA A 48 11.60 1.91 -5.47
C ALA A 48 12.52 0.86 -6.12
N ASP A 49 13.62 0.47 -5.45
CA ASP A 49 14.52 -0.59 -5.91
C ASP A 49 13.76 -1.89 -6.24
N MET A 50 12.80 -2.26 -5.38
CA MET A 50 12.03 -3.48 -5.61
C MET A 50 11.12 -3.40 -6.83
N ILE A 51 10.57 -2.22 -7.13
CA ILE A 51 9.78 -1.96 -8.34
C ILE A 51 10.68 -2.05 -9.57
N VAL A 52 11.85 -1.42 -9.52
CA VAL A 52 12.85 -1.43 -10.61
C VAL A 52 13.33 -2.85 -10.90
N ASN A 53 13.58 -3.66 -9.88
CA ASN A 53 14.00 -5.05 -10.04
C ASN A 53 12.94 -5.88 -10.76
N VAL A 54 11.67 -5.77 -10.37
CA VAL A 54 10.57 -6.47 -11.06
C VAL A 54 10.43 -5.99 -12.50
N ALA A 55 10.43 -4.68 -12.73
CA ALA A 55 10.36 -4.09 -14.06
C ALA A 55 11.52 -4.54 -14.97
N SER A 56 12.71 -4.71 -14.41
CA SER A 56 13.94 -5.14 -15.11
C SER A 56 14.09 -6.67 -15.19
N LYS A 57 13.11 -7.44 -14.68
CA LYS A 57 13.15 -8.90 -14.57
C LYS A 57 14.39 -9.42 -13.83
N GLN A 58 14.86 -8.67 -12.84
CA GLN A 58 15.97 -9.03 -11.97
C GLN A 58 15.46 -9.62 -10.65
N PRO A 59 16.21 -10.56 -10.02
CA PRO A 59 15.91 -11.00 -8.67
C PRO A 59 16.07 -9.84 -7.67
N GLN A 60 15.38 -9.92 -6.53
CA GLN A 60 15.57 -8.94 -5.47
C GLN A 60 16.99 -9.00 -4.90
N SER A 61 17.56 -7.82 -4.65
CA SER A 61 18.95 -7.64 -4.19
C SER A 61 19.23 -8.35 -2.87
N TYR A 62 18.24 -8.43 -1.98
CA TYR A 62 18.38 -9.04 -0.66
C TYR A 62 17.18 -9.93 -0.32
N LYS A 63 17.46 -11.03 0.38
CA LYS A 63 16.44 -11.87 1.01
C LYS A 63 15.90 -11.21 2.27
N PRO A 64 14.69 -11.57 2.72
CA PRO A 64 14.18 -11.14 4.02
C PRO A 64 15.21 -11.39 5.14
N MET A 65 15.43 -10.40 6.01
CA MET A 65 16.41 -10.43 7.11
C MET A 65 17.88 -10.66 6.71
N GLN A 66 18.25 -10.46 5.44
CA GLN A 66 19.65 -10.63 5.02
C GLN A 66 20.56 -9.47 5.47
N VAL A 67 19.99 -8.27 5.67
CA VAL A 67 20.72 -7.07 6.05
C VAL A 67 20.29 -6.60 7.44
N ASN A 68 21.23 -6.05 8.22
CA ASN A 68 21.00 -5.48 9.55
C ASN A 68 20.41 -6.47 10.59
N ASN A 69 20.96 -7.68 10.67
CA ASN A 69 20.50 -8.79 11.51
C ASN A 69 21.35 -9.00 12.78
N GLN A 70 21.75 -7.93 13.47
CA GLN A 70 22.45 -8.03 14.77
C GLN A 70 21.52 -8.41 15.91
#